data_AF-A0A7V1WWJ3-F1
#
_entry.id   AF-A0A7V1WWJ3-F1
#
_cell.length_a   1.000
_cell.length_b   1.000
_cell.length_c   1.000
_cell.angle_alpha   90.00
_cell.angle_beta   90.00
_cell.angle_gamma   90.00
#
_symmetry.space_group_name_H-M   'P 1'
#
loop_
_entity.id
_entity.type
_entity.pdbx_description
1 polymer ?
#
loop_
_entity_poly.entity_id
_entity_poly.type
_entity_poly.pdbx_seq_one_letter_code
_entity_poly.pdbx_strand_id
1 'polypeptide(L)'
;MKRTRIAEVLRSGQIGGRYTVMGWVRTRRDSKGGFSFVEINDGSCLSGLQIIADQGLDNYEGEVLKLQTGCSIQAQGTLSESPGKGQKVELKAESIRVMGWADPDVYPLQKKRHSFEFLRTIAHLRPRTNTFGAVARVRNAMAHAIHTFFQDRGFIYLHTPIITGSDCEGAGEMFKVTTFDLNRAPEKDGAIDFSRDFFGAPANLTVSGQLEAEIYALAMGDVYTFGPTFRAENSNTSRHLSEFWMVEPEMAFCDLEGNIELAVAFLKEIFASVLNTSEEDMAFFNRFVDSSVIGTLEGLVSQDFEVMTYTEGI
;
A
#
# COMPACT_ATOMS: atom_id res chain seq x y z
N MET A 1 22.18 -19.32 -7.75
CA MET A 1 21.29 -19.55 -6.58
C MET A 1 20.05 -18.69 -6.73
N LYS A 2 18.88 -19.19 -6.31
CA LYS A 2 17.63 -18.43 -6.26
C LYS A 2 17.68 -17.45 -5.08
N ARG A 3 17.18 -16.22 -5.27
CA ARG A 3 17.04 -15.23 -4.19
C ARG A 3 16.02 -15.70 -3.15
N THR A 4 16.34 -15.49 -1.87
CA THR A 4 15.41 -15.59 -0.72
C THR A 4 14.96 -14.18 -0.30
N ARG A 5 13.69 -14.01 0.07
CA ARG A 5 13.18 -12.71 0.57
C ARG A 5 13.66 -12.47 2.00
N ILE A 6 13.90 -11.22 2.38
CA ILE A 6 14.37 -10.89 3.73
C ILE A 6 13.35 -11.31 4.80
N ALA A 7 12.05 -11.08 4.58
CA ALA A 7 11.00 -11.53 5.49
C ALA A 7 11.05 -13.04 5.75
N GLU A 8 11.40 -13.84 4.75
CA GLU A 8 11.52 -15.31 4.89
C GLU A 8 12.76 -15.69 5.70
N VAL A 9 13.90 -15.03 5.45
CA VAL A 9 15.13 -15.24 6.21
C VAL A 9 14.93 -14.87 7.69
N LEU A 10 14.28 -13.75 7.98
CA LEU A 10 14.05 -13.28 9.34
C LEU A 10 13.04 -14.14 10.11
N ARG A 11 12.01 -14.66 9.43
CA ARG A 11 10.96 -15.47 10.05
C ARG A 11 11.35 -16.92 10.26
N SER A 12 12.05 -17.52 9.29
CA SER A 12 12.25 -18.98 9.23
C SER A 12 13.64 -19.40 8.74
N GLY A 13 14.59 -18.48 8.65
CA GLY A 13 15.96 -18.80 8.27
C GLY A 13 16.62 -19.75 9.26
N GLN A 14 17.22 -20.82 8.75
CA GLN A 14 17.98 -21.77 9.55
C GLN A 14 19.41 -21.28 9.74
N ILE A 15 19.86 -21.24 10.99
CA ILE A 15 21.26 -20.92 11.34
C ILE A 15 22.20 -21.93 10.66
N GLY A 16 23.30 -21.43 10.09
CA GLY A 16 24.23 -22.22 9.28
C GLY A 16 23.76 -22.44 7.84
N GLY A 17 22.51 -22.10 7.50
CA GLY A 17 22.00 -22.14 6.14
C GLY A 17 22.64 -21.08 5.26
N ARG A 18 22.83 -21.40 3.97
CA ARG A 18 23.32 -20.45 2.95
C ARG A 18 22.16 -19.78 2.23
N TYR A 19 22.21 -18.46 2.14
CA TYR A 19 21.16 -17.65 1.54
C TYR A 19 21.74 -16.67 0.51
N THR A 20 20.98 -16.42 -0.55
CA THR A 20 21.22 -15.31 -1.48
C THR A 20 20.12 -14.27 -1.26
N VAL A 21 20.49 -13.09 -0.77
CA VAL A 21 19.56 -11.99 -0.52
C VAL A 21 19.88 -10.81 -1.45
N MET A 22 18.84 -10.07 -1.84
CA MET A 22 18.98 -8.89 -2.68
C MET A 22 18.08 -7.79 -2.13
N GLY A 23 18.59 -6.57 -2.11
CA GLY A 23 17.83 -5.42 -1.60
C GLY A 23 18.61 -4.12 -1.76
N TRP A 24 18.10 -3.09 -1.10
CA TRP A 24 18.71 -1.76 -1.08
C TRP A 24 19.34 -1.50 0.27
N VAL A 25 20.55 -0.94 0.25
CA VAL A 25 21.29 -0.53 1.44
C VAL A 25 20.51 0.56 2.17
N ARG A 26 20.16 0.27 3.41
CA ARG A 26 19.58 1.22 4.37
C ARG A 26 20.67 1.99 5.08
N THR A 27 21.66 1.27 5.57
CA THR A 27 22.80 1.83 6.30
C THR A 27 24.05 1.00 6.06
N ARG A 28 25.21 1.65 6.13
CA ARG A 28 26.52 1.00 6.24
C ARG A 28 27.24 1.58 7.46
N ARG A 29 27.87 0.74 8.26
CA ARG A 29 28.74 1.15 9.37
C ARG A 29 30.00 0.31 9.36
N ASP A 30 31.15 0.97 9.34
CA ASP A 30 32.45 0.32 9.28
C ASP A 30 32.96 0.06 10.72
N SER A 31 33.43 -1.16 10.99
CA SER A 31 33.98 -1.58 12.28
C SER A 31 35.49 -1.40 12.30
N LYS A 32 36.04 -1.03 13.46
CA LYS A 32 37.49 -1.04 13.70
C LYS A 32 38.09 -2.46 13.63
N GLY A 33 37.25 -3.49 13.68
CA GLY A 33 37.65 -4.90 13.60
C GLY A 33 37.88 -5.43 12.18
N GLY A 34 37.87 -4.60 11.14
CA GLY A 34 38.14 -5.03 9.76
C GLY A 34 36.92 -5.62 9.04
N PHE A 35 35.72 -5.12 9.33
CA PHE A 35 34.50 -5.54 8.64
C PHE A 35 33.45 -4.42 8.65
N SER A 36 32.50 -4.46 7.72
CA SER A 36 31.39 -3.51 7.62
C SER A 36 30.06 -4.19 7.93
N PHE A 37 29.22 -3.51 8.70
CA PHE A 37 27.81 -3.85 8.87
C PHE A 37 27.02 -3.15 7.76
N VAL A 38 26.46 -3.92 6.83
CA VAL A 38 25.59 -3.42 5.76
C VAL A 38 24.17 -3.87 6.05
N GLU A 39 23.29 -2.94 6.37
CA GLU A 39 21.87 -3.24 6.54
C GLU A 39 21.17 -3.09 5.19
N ILE A 40 20.47 -4.14 4.74
CA ILE A 40 19.66 -4.10 3.53
C ILE A 40 18.19 -4.36 3.83
N ASN A 41 17.31 -3.82 2.99
CA ASN A 41 15.89 -4.14 3.00
C ASN A 41 15.40 -4.29 1.55
N ASP A 42 14.42 -5.16 1.35
CA ASP A 42 13.89 -5.51 0.04
C ASP A 42 12.39 -5.22 -0.09
N GLY A 43 11.83 -4.48 0.87
CA GLY A 43 10.42 -4.14 0.96
C GLY A 43 9.50 -5.24 1.49
N SER A 44 9.99 -6.48 1.65
CA SER A 44 9.14 -7.62 2.06
C SER A 44 8.61 -7.54 3.48
N CYS A 45 9.28 -6.81 4.36
CA CYS A 45 8.91 -6.50 5.73
C CYS A 45 9.48 -5.13 6.12
N LEU A 46 9.18 -4.64 7.32
CA LEU A 46 9.76 -3.39 7.81
C LEU A 46 11.24 -3.58 8.15
N SER A 47 11.57 -4.66 8.85
CA SER A 47 12.94 -4.96 9.28
C SER A 47 13.91 -5.13 8.11
N GLY A 48 15.14 -4.67 8.32
CA GLY A 48 16.28 -4.98 7.46
C GLY A 48 16.97 -6.28 7.88
N LEU A 49 17.78 -6.83 6.97
CA LEU A 49 18.74 -7.87 7.28
C LEU A 49 20.13 -7.25 7.37
N GLN A 50 20.81 -7.50 8.49
CA GLN A 50 22.21 -7.13 8.66
C GLN A 50 23.11 -8.12 7.91
N ILE A 51 23.98 -7.60 7.06
CA ILE A 51 25.03 -8.32 6.35
C ILE A 51 26.37 -7.94 6.98
N ILE A 52 27.15 -8.94 7.36
CA ILE A 52 28.53 -8.77 7.82
C ILE A 52 29.45 -8.95 6.62
N ALA A 53 30.07 -7.86 6.18
CA ALA A 53 31.02 -7.84 5.07
C ALA A 53 32.44 -7.78 5.64
N ASP A 54 33.17 -8.89 5.58
CA ASP A 54 34.54 -8.97 6.08
C ASP A 54 35.55 -8.33 5.10
N GLN A 55 36.66 -7.80 5.61
CA GLN A 55 37.74 -7.27 4.78
C GLN A 55 38.36 -8.28 3.81
N GLY A 56 38.19 -9.59 4.08
CA GLY A 56 38.62 -10.66 3.19
C GLY A 56 37.79 -10.81 1.90
N LEU A 57 36.71 -10.04 1.71
CA LEU A 57 35.98 -10.02 0.44
C LEU A 57 36.80 -9.33 -0.65
N ASP A 58 36.91 -9.95 -1.84
CA ASP A 58 37.72 -9.45 -2.96
C ASP A 58 37.43 -7.99 -3.35
N ASN A 59 36.17 -7.56 -3.25
CA ASN A 59 35.73 -6.20 -3.58
C ASN A 59 35.53 -5.30 -2.35
N TYR A 60 36.06 -5.67 -1.19
CA TYR A 60 35.81 -4.93 0.05
C TYR A 60 36.26 -3.45 -0.04
N GLU A 61 37.54 -3.22 -0.34
CA GLU A 61 38.09 -1.86 -0.47
C GLU A 61 37.56 -1.14 -1.72
N GLY A 62 37.39 -1.88 -2.81
CA GLY A 62 37.00 -1.34 -4.11
C GLY A 62 35.55 -0.87 -4.17
N GLU A 63 34.63 -1.60 -3.52
CA GLU A 63 33.18 -1.42 -3.65
C GLU A 63 32.46 -1.36 -2.29
N VAL A 64 32.68 -2.32 -1.38
CA VAL A 64 31.89 -2.42 -0.13
C VAL A 64 32.04 -1.17 0.73
N LEU A 65 33.26 -0.67 0.91
CA LEU A 65 33.54 0.57 1.66
C LEU A 65 32.96 1.84 1.01
N LYS A 66 32.45 1.74 -0.23
CA LYS A 66 31.81 2.84 -0.96
C LYS A 66 30.29 2.73 -0.99
N LEU A 67 29.70 1.65 -0.48
CA LEU A 67 28.24 1.47 -0.48
C LEU A 67 27.52 2.58 0.30
N GLN A 68 26.61 3.28 -0.36
CA GLN A 68 25.80 4.34 0.24
C GLN A 68 24.35 3.90 0.41
N THR A 69 23.59 4.70 1.16
CA THR A 69 22.13 4.51 1.30
C THR A 69 21.51 4.56 -0.10
N GLY A 70 20.68 3.57 -0.43
CA GLY A 70 20.02 3.48 -1.72
C GLY A 70 20.76 2.64 -2.78
N CYS A 71 22.02 2.25 -2.56
CA CYS A 71 22.68 1.28 -3.44
C CYS A 71 21.92 -0.05 -3.43
N SER A 72 21.79 -0.72 -4.57
CA SER A 72 21.24 -2.07 -4.64
C SER A 72 22.37 -3.09 -4.67
N ILE A 73 22.23 -4.15 -3.88
CA ILE A 73 23.24 -5.21 -3.78
C ILE A 73 22.59 -6.60 -3.82
N GLN A 74 23.38 -7.58 -4.22
CA GLN A 74 23.16 -9.00 -3.97
C GLN A 74 24.23 -9.47 -2.99
N ALA A 75 23.83 -10.08 -1.87
CA ALA A 75 24.75 -10.72 -0.93
C ALA A 75 24.46 -12.22 -0.86
N GLN A 76 25.52 -13.02 -0.89
CA GLN A 76 25.45 -14.46 -0.62
C GLN A 76 26.27 -14.76 0.61
N GLY A 77 25.77 -15.62 1.48
CA GLY A 77 26.46 -15.92 2.72
C GLY A 77 25.75 -16.92 3.60
N THR A 78 26.32 -17.12 4.77
CA THR A 78 25.79 -18.05 5.77
C THR A 78 25.08 -17.29 6.90
N LEU A 79 23.87 -17.71 7.26
CA LEU A 79 23.10 -17.10 8.34
C LEU A 79 23.67 -17.51 9.69
N SER A 80 23.83 -16.55 10.60
CA SER A 80 24.28 -16.78 11.97
C SER A 80 23.44 -16.02 12.97
N GLU A 81 23.47 -16.47 14.22
CA GLU A 81 22.92 -15.70 15.33
C GLU A 81 23.67 -14.36 15.43
N SER A 82 22.92 -13.27 15.61
CA SER A 82 23.54 -11.96 15.78
C SER A 82 23.82 -11.70 17.26
N PRO A 83 25.04 -11.23 17.62
CA PRO A 83 25.33 -10.78 18.97
C PRO A 83 24.74 -9.38 19.26
N GLY A 84 24.16 -8.71 18.26
CA GLY A 84 23.65 -7.35 18.35
C GLY A 84 22.27 -7.25 19.01
N LYS A 85 22.07 -6.24 19.86
CA LYS A 85 20.74 -5.92 20.40
C LYS A 85 19.84 -5.40 19.27
N GLY A 86 18.66 -6.02 19.11
CA GLY A 86 17.64 -5.57 18.15
C GLY A 86 17.56 -6.39 16.86
N GLN A 87 18.42 -7.39 16.67
CA GLN A 87 18.30 -8.36 15.60
C GLN A 87 18.60 -9.77 16.13
N LYS A 88 17.86 -10.78 15.66
CA LYS A 88 18.09 -12.18 16.05
C LYS A 88 19.18 -12.85 15.22
N VAL A 89 19.30 -12.44 13.97
CA VAL A 89 20.17 -13.08 12.97
C VAL A 89 20.89 -12.04 12.13
N GLU A 90 22.01 -12.44 11.55
CA GLU A 90 22.80 -11.68 10.58
C GLU A 90 23.37 -12.64 9.52
N LEU A 91 23.65 -12.12 8.33
CA LEU A 91 24.23 -12.91 7.24
C LEU A 91 25.72 -12.59 7.13
N LYS A 92 26.58 -13.58 7.35
CA LYS A 92 28.02 -13.46 7.10
C LYS A 92 28.27 -13.62 5.61
N ALA A 93 28.63 -12.54 4.93
CA ALA A 93 28.78 -12.52 3.49
C ALA A 93 30.02 -13.31 3.05
N GLU A 94 29.80 -14.24 2.13
CA GLU A 94 30.83 -14.92 1.35
C GLU A 94 31.08 -14.16 0.04
N SER A 95 30.06 -13.45 -0.47
CA SER A 95 30.21 -12.53 -1.60
C SER A 95 29.19 -11.40 -1.53
N ILE A 96 29.58 -10.22 -2.01
CA ILE A 96 28.69 -9.09 -2.23
C ILE A 96 28.91 -8.60 -3.66
N ARG A 97 27.83 -8.45 -4.42
CA ARG A 97 27.83 -7.85 -5.75
C ARG A 97 26.99 -6.57 -5.73
N VAL A 98 27.58 -5.46 -6.16
CA VAL A 98 26.83 -4.22 -6.35
C VAL A 98 26.05 -4.30 -7.66
N MET A 99 24.73 -4.10 -7.57
CA MET A 99 23.80 -4.16 -8.70
C MET A 99 23.50 -2.77 -9.24
N GLY A 100 23.58 -1.75 -8.40
CA GLY A 100 23.35 -0.36 -8.77
C GLY A 100 23.86 0.58 -7.69
N TRP A 101 24.54 1.63 -8.12
CA TRP A 101 25.03 2.69 -7.25
C TRP A 101 23.96 3.75 -7.01
N ALA A 102 24.00 4.37 -5.84
CA ALA A 102 23.22 5.56 -5.53
C ALA A 102 24.19 6.68 -5.15
N ASP A 103 24.21 7.73 -5.95
CA ASP A 103 25.03 8.91 -5.68
C ASP A 103 24.44 9.69 -4.50
N PRO A 104 25.19 9.85 -3.39
CA PRO A 104 24.70 10.50 -2.19
C PRO A 104 24.38 11.99 -2.38
N ASP A 105 24.94 12.66 -3.40
CA ASP A 105 24.69 14.08 -3.63
C ASP A 105 23.33 14.34 -4.29
N VAL A 106 22.83 13.35 -5.03
CA VAL A 106 21.53 13.45 -5.75
C VAL A 106 20.44 12.59 -5.13
N TYR A 107 20.78 11.56 -4.35
CA TYR A 107 19.77 10.66 -3.78
C TYR A 107 18.96 11.37 -2.67
N PRO A 108 17.63 11.57 -2.84
CA PRO A 108 16.89 12.45 -1.94
C PRO A 108 16.57 11.80 -0.59
N LEU A 109 16.58 10.46 -0.51
CA LEU A 109 16.25 9.70 0.70
C LEU A 109 17.49 9.46 1.58
N GLN A 110 18.15 10.55 1.94
CA GLN A 110 19.25 10.54 2.89
C GLN A 110 18.80 10.01 4.26
N LYS A 111 19.74 9.49 5.05
CA LYS A 111 19.52 8.92 6.39
C LYS A 111 19.20 10.01 7.44
N LYS A 112 18.10 10.71 7.24
CA LYS A 112 17.53 11.72 8.12
C LYS A 112 16.01 11.65 8.08
N ARG A 113 15.34 12.29 9.04
CA ARG A 113 13.89 12.43 9.00
C ARG A 113 13.52 13.38 7.86
N HIS A 114 12.51 12.99 7.09
CA HIS A 114 11.90 13.80 6.04
C HIS A 114 10.47 14.14 6.43
N SER A 115 9.98 15.33 6.06
CA SER A 115 8.58 15.69 6.26
C SER A 115 7.70 14.90 5.29
N PHE A 116 6.43 14.66 5.65
CA PHE A 116 5.49 14.06 4.70
C PHE A 116 5.24 14.94 3.47
N GLU A 117 5.34 16.26 3.61
CA GLU A 117 5.24 17.19 2.49
C GLU A 117 6.36 17.00 1.47
N PHE A 118 7.61 16.91 1.94
CA PHE A 118 8.73 16.58 1.04
C PHE A 118 8.54 15.20 0.40
N LEU A 119 8.10 14.19 1.16
CA LEU A 119 7.88 12.86 0.59
C LEU A 119 6.77 12.82 -0.47
N ARG A 120 5.81 13.75 -0.46
CA ARG A 120 4.81 13.90 -1.54
C ARG A 120 5.44 14.38 -2.85
N THR A 121 6.46 15.25 -2.81
CA THR A 121 7.14 15.74 -4.02
C THR A 121 7.99 14.67 -4.71
N ILE A 122 8.37 13.61 -3.98
CA ILE A 122 9.12 12.45 -4.49
C ILE A 122 8.32 11.15 -4.35
N ALA A 123 7.03 11.18 -4.70
CA ALA A 123 6.13 10.03 -4.56
C ALA A 123 6.62 8.73 -5.22
N HIS A 124 7.43 8.83 -6.28
CA HIS A 124 8.06 7.70 -6.97
C HIS A 124 9.17 7.01 -6.14
N LEU A 125 9.74 7.68 -5.14
CA LEU A 125 10.78 7.13 -4.25
C LEU A 125 10.30 6.87 -2.82
N ARG A 126 9.28 7.61 -2.33
CA ARG A 126 8.80 7.49 -0.94
C ARG A 126 8.45 6.07 -0.49
N PRO A 127 8.00 5.10 -1.32
CA PRO A 127 7.76 3.72 -0.88
C PRO A 127 9.01 3.04 -0.31
N ARG A 128 10.19 3.56 -0.62
CA ARG A 128 11.45 3.10 -0.02
C ARG A 128 11.64 3.58 1.40
N THR A 129 10.80 4.45 1.97
CA THR A 129 10.88 4.84 3.39
C THR A 129 10.15 3.85 4.29
N ASN A 130 10.44 3.85 5.60
CA ASN A 130 9.76 2.98 6.55
C ASN A 130 8.25 3.25 6.58
N THR A 131 7.87 4.52 6.68
CA THR A 131 6.45 4.91 6.76
C THR A 131 5.65 4.49 5.54
N PHE A 132 6.08 4.86 4.32
CA PHE A 132 5.29 4.53 3.13
C PHE A 132 5.43 3.06 2.70
N GLY A 133 6.52 2.39 3.08
CA GLY A 133 6.61 0.93 2.96
C GLY A 133 5.58 0.21 3.85
N ALA A 134 5.45 0.65 5.10
CA ALA A 134 4.43 0.15 6.03
C ALA A 134 3.00 0.45 5.52
N VAL A 135 2.74 1.67 5.04
CA VAL A 135 1.43 2.03 4.46
C VAL A 135 1.08 1.12 3.28
N ALA A 136 2.04 0.85 2.38
CA ALA A 136 1.80 -0.02 1.24
C ALA A 136 1.49 -1.47 1.65
N ARG A 137 2.24 -2.02 2.62
CA ARG A 137 2.01 -3.38 3.13
C ARG A 137 0.68 -3.51 3.88
N VAL A 138 0.34 -2.56 4.74
CA VAL A 138 -0.95 -2.54 5.46
C VAL A 138 -2.11 -2.37 4.48
N ARG A 139 -2.02 -1.47 3.50
CA ARG A 139 -3.06 -1.32 2.46
C ARG A 139 -3.26 -2.61 1.66
N ASN A 140 -2.18 -3.33 1.35
CA ASN A 140 -2.27 -4.64 0.70
C ASN A 140 -2.94 -5.68 1.60
N ALA A 141 -2.59 -5.75 2.89
CA ALA A 141 -3.22 -6.66 3.84
C ALA A 141 -4.72 -6.38 3.99
N MET A 142 -5.11 -5.10 4.07
CA MET A 142 -6.51 -4.68 4.08
C MET A 142 -7.23 -5.12 2.80
N ALA A 143 -6.66 -4.87 1.62
CA ALA A 143 -7.28 -5.28 0.35
C ALA A 143 -7.51 -6.80 0.28
N HIS A 144 -6.55 -7.59 0.75
CA HIS A 144 -6.69 -9.04 0.83
C HIS A 144 -7.79 -9.46 1.83
N ALA A 145 -7.84 -8.83 3.00
CA ALA A 145 -8.87 -9.09 4.01
C ALA A 145 -10.27 -8.72 3.50
N ILE A 146 -10.40 -7.63 2.75
CA ILE A 146 -11.67 -7.19 2.12
C ILE A 146 -12.19 -8.27 1.17
N HIS A 147 -11.34 -8.74 0.24
CA HIS A 147 -11.73 -9.80 -0.67
C HIS A 147 -12.09 -11.09 0.07
N THR A 148 -11.32 -11.45 1.11
CA THR A 148 -11.57 -12.65 1.92
C THR A 148 -12.91 -12.55 2.65
N PHE A 149 -13.19 -11.42 3.32
CA PHE A 149 -14.43 -11.19 4.06
C PHE A 149 -15.67 -11.44 3.20
N PHE A 150 -15.70 -10.85 1.99
CA PHE A 150 -16.81 -10.95 1.06
C PHE A 150 -16.90 -12.33 0.42
N GLN A 151 -15.78 -12.87 -0.08
CA GLN A 151 -15.79 -14.17 -0.79
C GLN A 151 -16.09 -15.35 0.15
N ASP A 152 -15.63 -15.32 1.40
CA ASP A 152 -15.97 -16.34 2.40
C ASP A 152 -17.46 -16.32 2.77
N ARG A 153 -18.16 -15.21 2.51
CA ARG A 153 -19.61 -15.04 2.68
C ARG A 153 -20.40 -15.28 1.40
N GLY A 154 -19.76 -15.69 0.31
CA GLY A 154 -20.41 -16.00 -0.96
C GLY A 154 -20.68 -14.79 -1.87
N PHE A 155 -20.22 -13.59 -1.51
CA PHE A 155 -20.36 -12.42 -2.38
C PHE A 155 -19.53 -12.57 -3.65
N ILE A 156 -20.09 -12.09 -4.77
CA ILE A 156 -19.39 -12.07 -6.07
C ILE A 156 -18.73 -10.71 -6.29
N TYR A 157 -17.42 -10.73 -6.58
CA TYR A 157 -16.66 -9.54 -6.94
C TYR A 157 -17.01 -9.06 -8.36
N LEU A 158 -17.43 -7.82 -8.50
CA LEU A 158 -17.81 -7.21 -9.76
C LEU A 158 -16.84 -6.10 -10.19
N HIS A 159 -16.58 -6.07 -11.50
CA HIS A 159 -15.92 -4.97 -12.17
C HIS A 159 -16.98 -4.09 -12.84
N THR A 160 -17.44 -3.06 -12.13
CA THR A 160 -18.38 -2.07 -12.67
C THR A 160 -17.68 -1.10 -13.64
N PRO A 161 -18.40 -0.53 -14.62
CA PRO A 161 -17.84 0.42 -15.58
C PRO A 161 -17.29 1.68 -14.90
N ILE A 162 -16.10 2.12 -15.33
CA ILE A 162 -15.50 3.37 -14.86
C ILE A 162 -15.95 4.57 -15.69
N ILE A 163 -16.10 4.37 -17.01
CA ILE A 163 -16.64 5.40 -17.90
C ILE A 163 -18.15 5.24 -17.92
N THR A 164 -18.87 6.32 -17.59
CA THR A 164 -20.32 6.30 -17.43
C THR A 164 -20.98 7.53 -18.05
N GLY A 165 -22.22 7.35 -18.51
CA GLY A 165 -23.12 8.43 -18.87
C GLY A 165 -24.03 8.88 -17.71
N SER A 166 -23.97 8.17 -16.58
CA SER A 166 -24.83 8.38 -15.41
C SER A 166 -24.08 9.12 -14.29
N ASP A 167 -24.79 9.95 -13.56
CA ASP A 167 -24.34 10.52 -12.29
C ASP A 167 -25.04 9.78 -11.14
N CYS A 168 -24.29 8.93 -10.43
CA CYS A 168 -24.81 8.06 -9.37
C CYS A 168 -25.15 8.84 -8.08
N GLU A 169 -24.35 9.83 -7.72
CA GLU A 169 -24.52 10.57 -6.45
C GLU A 169 -25.34 11.87 -6.64
N GLY A 170 -25.54 12.33 -7.89
CA GLY A 170 -26.41 13.47 -8.23
C GLY A 170 -25.97 14.81 -7.61
N ALA A 171 -24.74 14.88 -7.09
CA ALA A 171 -24.31 15.92 -6.17
C ALA A 171 -22.97 16.59 -6.52
N GLY A 172 -22.26 16.13 -7.56
CA GLY A 172 -20.86 16.51 -7.79
C GLY A 172 -20.51 16.94 -9.21
N GLU A 173 -19.44 17.72 -9.33
CA GLU A 173 -18.73 17.88 -10.59
C GLU A 173 -18.03 16.55 -10.93
N MET A 174 -18.32 15.99 -12.12
CA MET A 174 -17.67 14.76 -12.63
C MET A 174 -16.58 15.11 -13.65
N PHE A 175 -15.52 14.29 -13.72
CA PHE A 175 -14.52 14.43 -14.78
C PHE A 175 -15.08 13.94 -16.11
N LYS A 176 -15.04 14.81 -17.13
CA LYS A 176 -15.46 14.45 -18.50
C LYS A 176 -14.40 13.60 -19.19
N VAL A 177 -14.86 12.58 -19.91
CA VAL A 177 -14.03 11.71 -20.75
C VAL A 177 -14.43 11.94 -22.20
N THR A 178 -13.50 12.45 -23.00
CA THR A 178 -13.74 12.79 -24.40
C THR A 178 -12.53 12.43 -25.26
N THR A 179 -12.78 12.13 -26.53
CA THR A 179 -11.72 11.95 -27.54
C THR A 179 -11.56 13.15 -28.46
N PHE A 180 -12.36 14.19 -28.26
CA PHE A 180 -12.26 15.41 -29.05
C PHE A 180 -10.92 16.12 -28.84
N ASP A 181 -10.42 16.72 -29.91
CA ASP A 181 -9.45 17.80 -29.80
C ASP A 181 -10.17 19.00 -29.18
N LEU A 182 -9.77 19.38 -27.97
CA LEU A 182 -10.41 20.47 -27.21
C LEU A 182 -10.35 21.83 -27.93
N ASN A 183 -9.43 22.01 -28.90
CA ASN A 183 -9.36 23.23 -29.70
C ASN A 183 -10.24 23.18 -30.96
N ARG A 184 -10.82 22.01 -31.27
CA ARG A 184 -11.55 21.73 -32.52
C ARG A 184 -12.76 20.82 -32.26
N ALA A 185 -13.36 20.92 -31.08
CA ALA A 185 -14.52 20.13 -30.73
C ALA A 185 -15.65 20.45 -31.75
N PRO A 186 -16.31 19.43 -32.33
CA PRO A 186 -17.41 19.67 -33.25
C PRO A 186 -18.57 20.34 -32.50
N GLU A 187 -19.19 21.34 -33.13
CA GLU A 187 -20.32 22.05 -32.56
C GLU A 187 -21.58 21.84 -33.41
N LYS A 188 -22.72 21.86 -32.71
CA LYS A 188 -24.06 21.87 -33.29
C LYS A 188 -24.94 22.76 -32.43
N ASP A 189 -25.65 23.69 -33.06
CA ASP A 189 -26.55 24.64 -32.39
C ASP A 189 -25.88 25.47 -31.27
N GLY A 190 -24.58 25.78 -31.42
CA GLY A 190 -23.82 26.60 -30.46
C GLY A 190 -23.31 25.85 -29.22
N ALA A 191 -23.42 24.52 -29.19
CA ALA A 191 -22.85 23.67 -28.14
C ALA A 191 -22.03 22.54 -28.75
N ILE A 192 -21.19 21.88 -27.94
CA ILE A 192 -20.42 20.71 -28.35
C ILE A 192 -21.37 19.57 -28.77
N ASP A 193 -21.17 19.04 -29.97
CA ASP A 193 -21.95 17.93 -30.52
C ASP A 193 -21.38 16.58 -30.05
N PHE A 194 -21.75 16.16 -28.85
CA PHE A 194 -21.31 14.88 -28.27
C PHE A 194 -21.80 13.65 -29.04
N SER A 195 -22.77 13.78 -29.98
CA SER A 195 -23.14 12.67 -30.87
C SER A 195 -21.99 12.22 -31.78
N ARG A 196 -20.97 13.08 -31.92
CA ARG A 196 -19.75 12.82 -32.69
C ARG A 196 -18.56 12.39 -31.84
N ASP A 197 -18.70 12.34 -30.51
CA ASP A 197 -17.64 11.84 -29.62
C ASP A 197 -17.59 10.31 -29.67
N PHE A 198 -16.60 9.72 -29.00
CA PHE A 198 -16.34 8.28 -29.05
C PHE A 198 -17.53 7.41 -28.67
N PHE A 199 -18.28 7.79 -27.62
CA PHE A 199 -19.44 7.04 -27.15
C PHE A 199 -20.76 7.47 -27.80
N GLY A 200 -20.73 8.46 -28.71
CA GLY A 200 -21.93 9.07 -29.29
C GLY A 200 -22.83 9.80 -28.29
N ALA A 201 -22.34 10.02 -27.06
CA ALA A 201 -23.01 10.72 -25.97
C ALA A 201 -21.96 11.27 -24.99
N PRO A 202 -22.32 12.22 -24.11
CA PRO A 202 -21.44 12.65 -23.02
C PRO A 202 -21.02 11.47 -22.14
N ALA A 203 -19.74 11.42 -21.77
CA ALA A 203 -19.17 10.40 -20.90
C ALA A 203 -18.31 11.03 -19.81
N ASN A 204 -18.29 10.40 -18.64
CA ASN A 204 -17.60 10.88 -17.45
C ASN A 204 -16.89 9.72 -16.73
N LEU A 205 -15.99 10.04 -15.81
CA LEU A 205 -15.47 9.09 -14.83
C LEU A 205 -16.46 8.93 -13.68
N THR A 206 -16.75 7.68 -13.30
CA THR A 206 -17.77 7.37 -12.30
C THR A 206 -17.40 7.88 -10.90
N VAL A 207 -18.43 8.31 -10.16
CA VAL A 207 -18.33 8.64 -8.73
C VAL A 207 -18.58 7.42 -7.85
N SER A 208 -19.29 6.41 -8.36
CA SER A 208 -19.72 5.20 -7.64
C SER A 208 -20.19 4.13 -8.62
N GLY A 209 -19.96 2.85 -8.31
CA GLY A 209 -20.47 1.71 -9.08
C GLY A 209 -21.79 1.15 -8.57
N GLN A 210 -22.45 1.84 -7.63
CA GLN A 210 -23.62 1.34 -6.91
C GLN A 210 -24.78 0.97 -7.85
N LEU A 211 -25.16 1.85 -8.79
CA LEU A 211 -26.29 1.58 -9.68
C LEU A 211 -26.08 0.32 -10.54
N GLU A 212 -24.85 0.08 -10.99
CA GLU A 212 -24.52 -1.17 -11.68
C GLU A 212 -24.49 -2.37 -10.74
N ALA A 213 -24.03 -2.20 -9.49
CA ALA A 213 -24.07 -3.25 -8.48
C ALA A 213 -25.50 -3.68 -8.15
N GLU A 214 -26.46 -2.76 -8.07
CA GLU A 214 -27.89 -3.06 -7.84
C GLU A 214 -28.46 -3.97 -8.95
N ILE A 215 -28.13 -3.72 -10.22
CA ILE A 215 -28.54 -4.56 -11.35
C ILE A 215 -28.03 -6.00 -11.17
N TYR A 216 -26.77 -6.15 -10.73
CA TYR A 216 -26.18 -7.47 -10.51
C TYR A 216 -26.70 -8.15 -9.24
N ALA A 217 -26.96 -7.42 -8.15
CA ALA A 217 -27.54 -7.98 -6.93
C ALA A 217 -28.89 -8.65 -7.22
N LEU A 218 -29.72 -8.04 -8.08
CA LEU A 218 -30.98 -8.64 -8.52
C LEU A 218 -30.83 -9.97 -9.30
N ALA A 219 -29.63 -10.27 -9.83
CA ALA A 219 -29.34 -11.50 -10.56
C ALA A 219 -28.53 -12.51 -9.75
N MET A 220 -27.67 -12.03 -8.85
CA MET A 220 -26.62 -12.81 -8.18
C MET A 220 -26.80 -12.90 -6.66
N GLY A 221 -27.75 -12.16 -6.08
CA GLY A 221 -27.93 -12.06 -4.64
C GLY A 221 -26.97 -11.03 -4.06
N ASP A 222 -25.78 -11.47 -3.66
CA ASP A 222 -24.81 -10.67 -2.93
C ASP A 222 -23.57 -10.38 -3.79
N VAL A 223 -23.26 -9.11 -3.97
CA VAL A 223 -22.17 -8.65 -4.83
C VAL A 223 -21.38 -7.54 -4.17
N TYR A 224 -20.16 -7.29 -4.63
CA TYR A 224 -19.41 -6.11 -4.21
C TYR A 224 -18.50 -5.60 -5.32
N THR A 225 -18.32 -4.28 -5.36
CA THR A 225 -17.28 -3.64 -6.18
C THR A 225 -16.03 -3.41 -5.34
N PHE A 226 -14.89 -3.28 -6.01
CA PHE A 226 -13.65 -2.77 -5.44
C PHE A 226 -12.86 -2.09 -6.56
N GLY A 227 -13.14 -0.82 -6.79
CA GLY A 227 -12.64 -0.09 -7.95
C GLY A 227 -12.31 1.36 -7.67
N PRO A 228 -11.62 2.04 -8.62
CA PRO A 228 -11.38 3.46 -8.52
C PRO A 228 -12.66 4.26 -8.77
N THR A 229 -12.83 5.35 -8.03
CA THR A 229 -13.89 6.35 -8.22
C THR A 229 -13.28 7.75 -8.20
N PHE A 230 -14.01 8.71 -8.78
CA PHE A 230 -13.49 10.03 -9.08
C PHE A 230 -14.45 11.12 -8.64
N ARG A 231 -13.92 12.21 -8.08
CA ARG A 231 -14.70 13.42 -7.75
C ARG A 231 -13.96 14.65 -8.24
N ALA A 232 -14.61 15.49 -9.04
CA ALA A 232 -14.00 16.69 -9.61
C ALA A 232 -14.20 17.94 -8.75
N GLU A 233 -14.75 17.79 -7.54
CA GLU A 233 -14.89 18.88 -6.58
C GLU A 233 -13.56 19.58 -6.32
N ASN A 234 -13.55 20.92 -6.41
CA ASN A 234 -12.38 21.74 -6.10
C ASN A 234 -12.18 21.88 -4.57
N SER A 235 -11.90 20.75 -3.91
CA SER A 235 -11.73 20.65 -2.45
C SER A 235 -10.31 20.24 -2.10
N ASN A 236 -9.46 21.22 -1.77
CA ASN A 236 -8.08 20.97 -1.35
C ASN A 236 -7.98 20.89 0.17
N THR A 237 -8.25 19.70 0.72
CA THR A 237 -8.15 19.43 2.16
C THR A 237 -7.27 18.20 2.42
N SER A 238 -6.92 17.94 3.68
CA SER A 238 -6.13 16.76 4.06
C SER A 238 -6.87 15.42 3.92
N ARG A 239 -8.17 15.43 3.60
CA ARG A 239 -9.04 14.23 3.59
C ARG A 239 -9.69 13.94 2.24
N HIS A 240 -9.56 14.84 1.26
CA HIS A 240 -10.20 14.70 -0.05
C HIS A 240 -9.16 14.32 -1.11
N LEU A 241 -9.55 13.42 -2.01
CA LEU A 241 -8.78 13.02 -3.18
C LEU A 241 -9.72 13.06 -4.40
N SER A 242 -9.21 13.48 -5.55
CA SER A 242 -9.97 13.44 -6.81
C SER A 242 -10.06 12.05 -7.42
N GLU A 243 -9.17 11.14 -7.04
CA GLU A 243 -9.17 9.73 -7.38
C GLU A 243 -8.95 8.93 -6.09
N PHE A 244 -9.86 8.03 -5.78
CA PHE A 244 -9.78 7.14 -4.62
C PHE A 244 -10.39 5.78 -4.96
N TRP A 245 -10.36 4.85 -4.02
CA TRP A 245 -10.89 3.50 -4.23
C TRP A 245 -12.06 3.28 -3.28
N MET A 246 -13.15 2.76 -3.83
CA MET A 246 -14.36 2.41 -3.09
C MET A 246 -14.56 0.90 -3.10
N VAL A 247 -15.17 0.42 -2.02
CA VAL A 247 -15.64 -0.95 -1.86
C VAL A 247 -17.13 -0.84 -1.58
N GLU A 248 -17.95 -1.32 -2.50
CA GLU A 248 -19.40 -1.09 -2.50
C GLU A 248 -20.11 -2.44 -2.54
N PRO A 249 -20.47 -3.03 -1.39
CA PRO A 249 -21.31 -4.21 -1.34
C PRO A 249 -22.77 -3.87 -1.62
N GLU A 250 -23.47 -4.75 -2.32
CA GLU A 250 -24.89 -4.65 -2.62
C GLU A 250 -25.53 -6.03 -2.45
N MET A 251 -26.69 -6.10 -1.78
CA MET A 251 -27.31 -7.37 -1.36
C MET A 251 -28.80 -7.38 -1.65
N ALA A 252 -29.26 -8.36 -2.43
CA ALA A 252 -30.69 -8.57 -2.61
C ALA A 252 -31.37 -9.00 -1.31
N PHE A 253 -32.60 -8.51 -1.08
CA PHE A 253 -33.41 -8.81 0.11
C PHE A 253 -32.81 -8.34 1.46
N CYS A 254 -31.76 -7.51 1.44
CA CYS A 254 -31.21 -6.89 2.63
C CYS A 254 -31.93 -5.56 2.92
N ASP A 255 -32.35 -5.36 4.16
CA ASP A 255 -32.84 -4.07 4.63
C ASP A 255 -31.71 -3.27 5.32
N LEU A 256 -32.07 -2.14 5.92
CA LEU A 256 -31.11 -1.26 6.59
C LEU A 256 -30.46 -1.94 7.81
N GLU A 257 -31.20 -2.77 8.55
CA GLU A 257 -30.68 -3.48 9.72
C GLU A 257 -29.60 -4.47 9.29
N GLY A 258 -29.90 -5.31 8.28
CA GLY A 258 -28.91 -6.21 7.69
C GLY A 258 -27.68 -5.48 7.11
N ASN A 259 -27.87 -4.30 6.52
CA ASN A 259 -26.76 -3.51 5.98
C ASN A 259 -25.84 -2.97 7.09
N ILE A 260 -26.42 -2.53 8.22
CA ILE A 260 -25.66 -2.10 9.40
C ILE A 260 -24.88 -3.29 9.98
N GLU A 261 -25.52 -4.45 10.13
CA GLU A 261 -24.86 -5.67 10.63
C GLU A 261 -23.66 -6.06 9.76
N LEU A 262 -23.83 -6.06 8.43
CA LEU A 262 -22.74 -6.34 7.50
C LEU A 262 -21.61 -5.31 7.64
N ALA A 263 -21.93 -4.01 7.68
CA ALA A 263 -20.93 -2.95 7.77
C ALA A 263 -20.10 -3.06 9.07
N VAL A 264 -20.75 -3.35 10.20
CA VAL A 264 -20.06 -3.56 11.47
C VAL A 264 -19.18 -4.81 11.42
N ALA A 265 -19.71 -5.93 10.93
CA ALA A 265 -18.95 -7.18 10.79
C ALA A 265 -17.73 -6.99 9.86
N PHE A 266 -17.91 -6.27 8.76
CA PHE A 266 -16.87 -5.94 7.80
C PHE A 266 -15.74 -5.15 8.47
N LEU A 267 -16.06 -4.02 9.10
CA LEU A 267 -15.04 -3.18 9.75
C LEU A 267 -14.28 -3.94 10.84
N LYS A 268 -14.99 -4.68 11.70
CA LYS A 268 -14.36 -5.50 12.75
C LYS A 268 -13.41 -6.55 12.17
N GLU A 269 -13.81 -7.27 11.13
CA GLU A 269 -12.95 -8.28 10.49
C GLU A 269 -11.69 -7.65 9.88
N ILE A 270 -11.82 -6.53 9.16
CA ILE A 270 -10.67 -5.88 8.52
C ILE A 270 -9.69 -5.37 9.59
N PHE A 271 -10.17 -4.74 10.66
CA PHE A 271 -9.30 -4.26 11.74
C PHE A 271 -8.62 -5.42 12.47
N ALA A 272 -9.34 -6.50 12.78
CA ALA A 272 -8.77 -7.70 13.37
C ALA A 272 -7.72 -8.33 12.47
N SER A 273 -7.99 -8.44 11.17
CA SER A 273 -7.03 -8.98 10.20
C SER A 273 -5.76 -8.13 10.15
N VAL A 274 -5.86 -6.79 10.13
CA VAL A 274 -4.69 -5.92 10.11
C VAL A 274 -3.84 -6.07 11.37
N LEU A 275 -4.47 -6.14 12.54
CA LEU A 275 -3.78 -6.37 13.82
C LEU A 275 -3.05 -7.72 13.81
N ASN A 276 -3.65 -8.76 13.26
CA ASN A 276 -3.09 -10.12 13.21
C ASN A 276 -1.97 -10.30 12.17
N THR A 277 -2.09 -9.68 10.99
CA THR A 277 -1.18 -9.94 9.87
C THR A 277 -0.10 -8.88 9.69
N SER A 278 -0.24 -7.72 10.32
CA SER A 278 0.63 -6.55 10.08
C SER A 278 1.31 -6.02 11.34
N GLU A 279 1.54 -6.88 12.34
CA GLU A 279 2.07 -6.54 13.67
C GLU A 279 3.28 -5.59 13.62
N GLU A 280 4.29 -5.90 12.79
CA GLU A 280 5.51 -5.10 12.67
C GLU A 280 5.24 -3.67 12.16
N ASP A 281 4.37 -3.54 11.16
CA ASP A 281 4.01 -2.26 10.56
C ASP A 281 3.10 -1.44 11.49
N MET A 282 2.16 -2.11 12.18
CA MET A 282 1.29 -1.48 13.18
C MET A 282 2.07 -1.01 14.40
N ALA A 283 3.04 -1.80 14.88
CA ALA A 283 3.95 -1.38 15.94
C ALA A 283 4.77 -0.15 15.55
N PHE A 284 5.19 -0.05 14.28
CA PHE A 284 5.83 1.14 13.75
C PHE A 284 4.91 2.36 13.76
N PHE A 285 3.66 2.23 13.29
CA PHE A 285 2.70 3.33 13.35
C PHE A 285 2.39 3.76 14.77
N ASN A 286 2.19 2.80 15.68
CA ASN A 286 1.95 3.09 17.10
C ASN A 286 3.10 3.86 17.74
N ARG A 287 4.34 3.56 17.36
CA ARG A 287 5.51 4.22 17.93
C ARG A 287 5.79 5.60 17.32
N PHE A 288 5.58 5.78 16.01
CA PHE A 288 6.12 6.92 15.27
C PHE A 288 5.08 7.82 14.60
N VAL A 289 3.81 7.41 14.56
CA VAL A 289 2.73 8.14 13.87
C VAL A 289 1.62 8.51 14.85
N ASP A 290 1.03 7.53 15.53
CA ASP A 290 -0.07 7.72 16.47
C ASP A 290 -0.05 6.63 17.54
N SER A 291 0.26 6.99 18.78
CA SER A 291 0.38 6.07 19.92
C SER A 291 -0.93 5.45 20.41
N SER A 292 -2.07 5.91 19.89
CA SER A 292 -3.38 5.35 20.20
C SER A 292 -3.83 4.30 19.18
N VAL A 293 -3.19 4.21 18.01
CA VAL A 293 -3.75 3.49 16.84
C VAL A 293 -4.08 2.03 17.13
N ILE A 294 -3.20 1.30 17.84
CA ILE A 294 -3.45 -0.11 18.17
C ILE A 294 -4.64 -0.23 19.13
N GLY A 295 -4.62 0.54 20.23
CA GLY A 295 -5.70 0.51 21.22
C GLY A 295 -7.06 0.94 20.65
N THR A 296 -7.06 1.90 19.71
CA THR A 296 -8.26 2.31 18.97
C THR A 296 -8.81 1.16 18.12
N LEU A 297 -7.95 0.46 17.36
CA LEU A 297 -8.40 -0.68 16.55
C LEU A 297 -8.87 -1.85 17.43
N GLU A 298 -8.17 -2.16 18.51
CA GLU A 298 -8.59 -3.18 19.49
C GLU A 298 -9.95 -2.84 20.12
N GLY A 299 -10.18 -1.56 20.43
CA GLY A 299 -11.46 -1.04 20.88
C GLY A 299 -12.57 -1.26 19.85
N LEU A 300 -12.33 -0.86 18.59
CA LEU A 300 -13.29 -1.03 17.49
C LEU A 300 -13.63 -2.50 17.22
N VAL A 301 -12.67 -3.41 17.39
CA VAL A 301 -12.90 -4.86 17.23
C VAL A 301 -13.75 -5.41 18.38
N SER A 302 -13.49 -4.98 19.62
CA SER A 302 -14.08 -5.57 20.83
C SER A 302 -15.42 -4.94 21.26
N GLN A 303 -15.68 -3.68 20.89
CA GLN A 303 -16.88 -2.96 21.31
C GLN A 303 -18.02 -3.13 20.31
N ASP A 304 -19.25 -3.10 20.81
CA ASP A 304 -20.42 -3.02 19.96
C ASP A 304 -20.62 -1.59 19.46
N PHE A 305 -21.07 -1.47 18.22
CA PHE A 305 -21.31 -0.18 17.60
C PHE A 305 -22.68 0.31 18.07
N GLU A 306 -22.73 1.54 18.58
CA GLU A 306 -23.99 2.18 18.93
C GLU A 306 -24.75 2.53 17.66
N VAL A 307 -25.98 2.04 17.53
CA VAL A 307 -26.90 2.38 16.45
C VAL A 307 -27.86 3.43 16.99
N MET A 308 -27.77 4.63 16.46
CA MET A 308 -28.64 5.74 16.82
C MET A 308 -29.27 6.36 15.57
N THR A 309 -30.46 6.90 15.76
CA THR A 309 -31.13 7.69 14.72
C THR A 309 -30.41 9.02 14.52
N TYR A 310 -30.58 9.60 13.35
CA TYR A 310 -30.09 10.96 13.08
C TYR A 310 -30.57 11.98 14.11
N THR A 311 -31.82 11.85 14.60
CA THR A 311 -32.40 12.76 15.58
C THR A 311 -31.72 12.69 16.96
N GLU A 312 -31.22 11.52 17.36
CA GLU A 312 -30.47 11.36 18.61
C GLU A 312 -29.04 11.91 18.53
N GLY A 313 -28.48 11.97 17.32
CA GLY A 313 -27.11 12.45 17.08
C GLY A 313 -26.94 13.97 16.99
N ILE A 314 -28.04 14.74 17.00
CA ILE A 314 -28.06 16.22 17.02
C ILE A 314 -28.34 16.72 18.43
#